data_AF-A0A8B8DFJ7-F1
#
_entry.id   AF-A0A8B8DFJ7-F1
#
_cell.length_a   1.000
_cell.length_b   1.000
_cell.length_c   1.000
_cell.angle_alpha   90.00
_cell.angle_beta   90.00
_cell.angle_gamma   90.00
#
_symmetry.space_group_name_H-M   'P 1'
#
loop_
_entity.id
_entity.type
_entity.pdbx_description
1 polymer ?
#
loop_
_entity_poly.entity_id
_entity_poly.type
_entity_poly.pdbx_seq_one_letter_code
_entity_poly.pdbx_strand_id
1 'polypeptide(L)'
;MNGFIAAFGLFVLVLIGTTNARSKYQIVDYNSSIRSWDDARAACRRSGRSWDLVKIDNFNEDTALKNMLAAECNSGGDGWFIGGKSENGRWTWADGSRMVYQNFPPSPPTTLARDNFPQSVVVNYAVIFKGDFQWGYVAPRPAPRMGYICENMNC
;
A
#
# COMPACT_ATOMS: atom_id res chain seq x y z
N MET A 1 16.63 -22.43 50.21
CA MET A 1 15.77 -21.46 50.94
C MET A 1 16.16 -20.06 50.48
N ASN A 2 15.13 -19.26 50.16
CA ASN A 2 15.17 -17.83 49.78
C ASN A 2 15.74 -17.57 48.36
N GLY A 3 15.03 -17.06 47.37
CA GLY A 3 13.71 -16.43 47.29
C GLY A 3 13.83 -15.24 46.34
N PHE A 4 13.07 -15.21 45.24
CA PHE A 4 12.70 -13.97 44.54
C PHE A 4 11.32 -14.18 43.92
N ILE A 5 10.33 -13.50 44.49
CA ILE A 5 9.03 -13.27 43.86
C ILE A 5 9.18 -11.97 43.09
N ALA A 6 8.92 -11.99 41.79
CA ALA A 6 8.57 -10.80 41.04
C ALA A 6 7.34 -11.14 40.19
N ALA A 7 6.21 -10.55 40.59
CA ALA A 7 4.96 -10.63 39.87
C ALA A 7 5.11 -10.00 38.48
N PHE A 8 4.70 -10.72 37.44
CA PHE A 8 4.30 -10.13 36.16
C PHE A 8 2.96 -10.73 35.76
N GLY A 9 1.96 -10.42 36.58
CA GLY A 9 0.57 -10.50 36.15
C GLY A 9 0.29 -9.33 35.20
N LEU A 10 -0.39 -9.64 34.09
CA LEU A 10 -1.06 -8.70 33.18
C LEU A 10 -0.19 -7.98 32.13
N PHE A 11 0.45 -8.68 31.18
CA PHE A 11 0.79 -8.08 29.87
C PHE A 11 1.03 -9.12 28.75
N VAL A 12 0.22 -10.16 28.65
CA VAL A 12 0.27 -11.13 27.52
C VAL A 12 -1.03 -11.14 26.75
N LEU A 13 -1.47 -9.98 26.25
CA LEU A 13 -2.63 -9.89 25.35
C LEU A 13 -2.43 -9.00 24.10
N VAL A 14 -1.22 -8.51 23.81
CA VAL A 14 -0.98 -7.60 22.66
C VAL A 14 0.16 -8.06 21.73
N LEU A 15 0.34 -9.37 21.52
CA LEU A 15 1.37 -9.86 20.57
C LEU A 15 0.89 -10.91 19.56
N ILE A 16 -0.30 -11.50 19.72
CA ILE A 16 -0.76 -12.56 18.80
C ILE A 16 -1.36 -11.96 17.51
N GLY A 17 -1.76 -10.68 17.54
CA GLY A 17 -2.34 -9.99 16.37
C GLY A 17 -1.37 -9.23 15.48
N THR A 18 -0.17 -8.89 15.96
CA THR A 18 0.78 -8.03 15.23
C THR A 18 1.91 -8.80 14.54
N THR A 19 2.23 -10.01 15.00
CA THR A 19 3.30 -10.84 14.44
C THR A 19 2.97 -11.39 13.05
N ASN A 20 1.72 -11.84 12.84
CA ASN A 20 1.27 -12.40 11.55
C ASN A 20 1.14 -11.33 10.45
N ALA A 21 0.82 -10.08 10.81
CA ALA A 21 0.72 -8.99 9.84
C ALA A 21 2.10 -8.46 9.41
N ARG A 22 3.07 -8.41 10.34
CA ARG A 22 4.47 -8.05 10.03
C ARG A 22 5.20 -9.09 9.19
N SER A 23 4.77 -10.36 9.21
CA SER A 23 5.31 -11.38 8.32
C SER A 23 4.75 -11.28 6.90
N LYS A 24 3.52 -10.76 6.72
CA LYS A 24 2.85 -10.63 5.43
C LYS A 24 3.26 -9.37 4.66
N TYR A 25 3.35 -8.22 5.34
CA TYR A 25 3.58 -6.93 4.70
C TYR A 25 4.93 -6.33 5.06
N GLN A 26 5.60 -5.73 4.07
CA GLN A 26 6.79 -4.92 4.26
C GLN A 26 6.52 -3.48 3.81
N ILE A 27 6.47 -2.56 4.77
CA ILE A 27 6.33 -1.12 4.50
C ILE A 27 7.73 -0.55 4.30
N VAL A 28 7.95 0.09 3.16
CA VAL A 28 9.23 0.71 2.80
C VAL A 28 9.05 2.21 2.61
N ASP A 29 9.86 2.97 3.34
CA ASP A 29 9.89 4.43 3.27
C ASP A 29 10.38 4.95 1.90
N TYR A 30 10.06 6.21 1.63
CA TYR A 30 10.49 6.91 0.43
C TYR A 30 12.02 6.90 0.28
N ASN A 31 12.48 6.57 -0.92
CA ASN A 31 13.88 6.66 -1.35
C ASN A 31 13.92 7.29 -2.73
N SER A 32 14.77 8.31 -2.94
CA SER A 32 14.92 9.02 -4.22
C SER A 32 15.42 8.16 -5.39
N SER A 33 15.85 6.93 -5.11
CA SER A 33 16.20 5.90 -6.10
C SER A 33 14.98 5.18 -6.66
N ILE A 34 13.84 5.20 -5.96
CA ILE A 34 12.56 4.63 -6.41
C ILE A 34 11.75 5.77 -7.00
N ARG A 35 11.66 5.82 -8.33
CA ARG A 35 11.10 6.97 -9.06
C ARG A 35 9.75 6.69 -9.70
N SER A 36 9.29 5.45 -9.65
CA SER A 36 8.06 5.02 -10.30
C SER A 36 7.42 3.84 -9.56
N TRP A 37 6.15 3.59 -9.88
CA TRP A 37 5.42 2.40 -9.45
C TRP A 37 6.10 1.12 -9.93
N ASP A 38 6.63 1.10 -11.16
CA ASP A 38 7.36 -0.04 -11.70
C ASP A 38 8.68 -0.31 -10.94
N ASP A 39 9.41 0.75 -10.54
CA ASP A 39 10.61 0.61 -9.70
C ASP A 39 10.28 0.00 -8.34
N ALA A 40 9.19 0.47 -7.72
CA ALA A 40 8.70 -0.04 -6.44
C ALA A 40 8.30 -1.52 -6.55
N ARG A 41 7.59 -1.88 -7.62
CA ARG A 41 7.24 -3.28 -7.92
C ARG A 41 8.46 -4.17 -8.11
N ALA A 42 9.43 -3.70 -8.90
CA ALA A 42 10.69 -4.40 -9.08
C ALA A 42 11.44 -4.56 -7.76
N ALA A 43 11.38 -3.57 -6.87
CA ALA A 43 11.98 -3.65 -5.54
C ALA A 43 11.33 -4.73 -4.67
N CYS A 44 10.00 -4.80 -4.61
CA CYS A 44 9.31 -5.89 -3.90
C CYS A 44 9.71 -7.27 -4.44
N ARG A 45 9.73 -7.44 -5.76
CA ARG A 45 10.10 -8.71 -6.41
C ARG A 45 11.55 -9.13 -6.18
N ARG A 46 12.45 -8.20 -5.86
CA ARG A 46 13.84 -8.52 -5.46
C ARG A 46 13.91 -9.17 -4.08
N SER A 47 12.92 -8.95 -3.20
CA SER A 47 12.83 -9.62 -1.89
C SER A 47 12.50 -11.10 -2.00
N GLY A 48 11.94 -11.55 -3.14
CA GLY A 48 11.73 -12.96 -3.43
C GLY A 48 10.60 -13.20 -4.45
N ARG A 49 10.48 -14.45 -4.91
CA ARG A 49 9.47 -14.83 -5.93
C ARG A 49 8.01 -14.63 -5.49
N SER A 50 7.77 -14.69 -4.18
CA SER A 50 6.43 -14.55 -3.59
C SER A 50 6.11 -13.12 -3.18
N TRP A 51 7.00 -12.17 -3.47
CA TRP A 51 6.83 -10.78 -3.11
C TRP A 51 6.42 -9.95 -4.34
N ASP A 52 5.38 -9.15 -4.19
CA ASP A 52 4.97 -8.14 -5.16
C ASP A 52 4.45 -6.90 -4.41
N LEU A 53 4.07 -5.83 -5.12
CA LEU A 53 3.33 -4.74 -4.49
C LEU A 53 2.03 -5.25 -3.90
N VAL A 54 1.68 -4.72 -2.73
CA VAL A 54 0.51 -5.18 -1.97
C VAL A 54 -0.78 -5.11 -2.78
N LYS A 55 -1.54 -6.19 -2.69
CA LYS A 55 -2.92 -6.27 -3.13
C LYS A 55 -3.81 -6.25 -1.89
N ILE A 56 -4.87 -5.47 -1.94
CA ILE A 56 -5.77 -5.29 -0.79
C ILE A 56 -7.14 -5.78 -1.20
N ASP A 57 -7.47 -7.02 -0.83
CA ASP A 57 -8.64 -7.72 -1.36
C ASP A 57 -9.91 -7.48 -0.54
N ASN A 58 -9.79 -6.97 0.68
CA ASN A 58 -10.93 -6.76 1.57
C ASN A 58 -10.68 -5.69 2.64
N PHE A 59 -11.77 -5.34 3.33
CA PHE A 59 -11.79 -4.35 4.41
C PHE A 59 -10.85 -4.67 5.57
N ASN A 60 -10.67 -5.95 5.90
CA ASN A 60 -9.82 -6.34 7.03
C ASN A 60 -8.34 -6.10 6.71
N GLU A 61 -7.91 -6.40 5.47
CA GLU A 61 -6.55 -6.10 5.01
C GLU A 61 -6.27 -4.60 4.95
N ASP A 62 -7.22 -3.81 4.44
CA ASP A 62 -7.10 -2.36 4.40
C ASP A 62 -6.98 -1.78 5.82
N THR A 63 -7.80 -2.26 6.75
CA THR A 63 -7.76 -1.84 8.17
C THR A 63 -6.45 -2.25 8.84
N ALA A 64 -5.97 -3.48 8.58
CA ALA A 64 -4.70 -3.96 9.11
C ALA A 64 -3.53 -3.10 8.62
N LEU A 65 -3.48 -2.79 7.33
CA LEU A 65 -2.45 -1.92 6.75
C LEU A 65 -2.51 -0.49 7.32
N LYS A 66 -3.70 0.10 7.44
CA LYS A 66 -3.86 1.44 8.06
C LYS A 66 -3.32 1.48 9.49
N ASN A 67 -3.62 0.45 10.29
CA ASN A 67 -3.09 0.34 11.65
C ASN A 67 -1.56 0.17 11.68
N MET A 68 -0.99 -0.59 10.74
CA MET A 68 0.47 -0.71 10.61
C MET A 68 1.10 0.62 10.21
N LEU A 69 0.56 1.29 9.19
CA LEU A 69 1.06 2.58 8.70
C LEU A 69 1.00 3.67 9.78
N ALA A 70 -0.05 3.68 10.61
CA ALA A 70 -0.17 4.59 11.74
C ALA A 70 0.89 4.36 12.84
N ALA A 71 1.42 3.14 12.94
CA ALA A 71 2.49 2.79 13.87
C ALA A 71 3.91 3.03 13.30
N GLU A 72 4.04 3.29 12.00
CA GLU A 72 5.34 3.53 11.35
C GLU A 72 5.76 5.01 11.46
N CYS A 73 7.00 5.25 11.91
CA CYS A 73 7.61 6.58 11.96
C CYS A 73 8.26 6.93 10.61
N ASN A 74 7.46 7.22 9.57
CA ASN A 74 7.97 7.48 8.22
C ASN A 74 8.68 8.85 8.10
N SER A 75 9.82 8.88 7.42
CA SER A 75 10.77 10.01 7.40
C SER A 75 10.85 10.88 6.13
N GLY A 76 9.96 10.76 5.11
CA GLY A 76 10.00 11.77 4.03
C GLY A 76 9.13 11.65 2.77
N GLY A 77 8.26 10.64 2.65
CA GLY A 77 7.36 10.49 1.51
C GLY A 77 5.95 11.06 1.74
N ASP A 78 5.22 11.29 0.65
CA ASP A 78 3.82 11.77 0.66
C ASP A 78 2.82 10.61 0.92
N GLY A 79 3.29 9.38 0.85
CA GLY A 79 2.49 8.17 0.96
C GLY A 79 3.27 6.95 0.46
N TRP A 80 2.54 5.91 0.07
CA TRP A 80 3.11 4.65 -0.42
C TRP A 80 2.38 4.15 -1.66
N PHE A 81 3.13 3.63 -2.63
CA PHE A 81 2.56 2.86 -3.73
C PHE A 81 1.97 1.53 -3.23
N ILE A 82 0.80 1.18 -3.77
CA ILE A 82 0.20 -0.14 -3.66
C ILE A 82 0.04 -0.75 -5.06
N GLY A 83 -0.28 -2.03 -5.17
CA GLY A 83 -0.27 -2.78 -6.43
C GLY A 83 -1.31 -2.36 -7.47
N GLY A 84 -2.08 -1.30 -7.23
CA GLY A 84 -3.11 -0.84 -8.16
C GLY A 84 -2.55 0.02 -9.30
N LYS A 85 -2.99 -0.27 -10.52
CA LYS A 85 -2.76 0.56 -11.71
C LYS A 85 -4.07 0.75 -12.46
N SER A 86 -4.31 1.97 -12.95
CA SER A 86 -5.44 2.31 -13.79
C SER A 86 -4.96 2.57 -15.21
N GLU A 87 -5.69 2.05 -16.19
CA GLU A 87 -5.54 2.41 -17.60
C GLU A 87 -6.92 2.81 -18.12
N ASN A 88 -7.08 4.05 -18.58
CA ASN A 88 -8.37 4.60 -19.04
C ASN A 88 -9.50 4.45 -18.01
N GLY A 89 -9.17 4.67 -16.73
CA GLY A 89 -10.12 4.59 -15.62
C GLY A 89 -10.41 3.16 -15.14
N ARG A 90 -9.86 2.12 -15.79
CA ARG A 90 -10.03 0.74 -15.36
C ARG A 90 -8.90 0.32 -14.42
N TRP A 91 -9.26 0.03 -13.17
CA TRP A 91 -8.32 -0.42 -12.13
C TRP A 91 -8.07 -1.93 -12.16
N THR A 92 -6.80 -2.31 -12.13
CA THR A 92 -6.32 -3.68 -11.97
C THR A 92 -5.20 -3.74 -10.95
N TRP A 93 -5.06 -4.89 -10.31
CA TRP A 93 -3.90 -5.18 -9.47
C TRP A 93 -2.68 -5.52 -10.34
N ALA A 94 -1.51 -5.48 -9.73
CA ALA A 94 -0.23 -5.69 -10.39
C ALA A 94 -0.17 -7.10 -11.03
N ASP A 95 -0.79 -8.09 -10.40
CA ASP A 95 -0.95 -9.47 -10.88
C ASP A 95 -1.89 -9.61 -12.11
N GLY A 96 -2.52 -8.52 -12.54
CA GLY A 96 -3.48 -8.49 -13.65
C GLY A 96 -4.93 -8.80 -13.24
N SER A 97 -5.17 -9.13 -11.97
CA SER A 97 -6.52 -9.38 -11.46
C SER A 97 -7.33 -8.09 -11.33
N ARG A 98 -8.66 -8.24 -11.34
CA ARG A 98 -9.58 -7.11 -11.23
C ARG A 98 -9.61 -6.59 -9.79
N MET A 99 -9.63 -5.26 -9.65
CA MET A 99 -9.75 -4.60 -8.35
C MET A 99 -11.21 -4.59 -7.87
N VAL A 100 -11.59 -5.60 -7.09
CA VAL A 100 -12.96 -5.78 -6.56
C VAL A 100 -13.20 -4.89 -5.34
N TYR A 101 -12.30 -4.94 -4.36
CA TYR A 101 -12.30 -4.03 -3.23
C TYR A 101 -11.55 -2.74 -3.58
N GLN A 102 -12.17 -1.60 -3.29
CA GLN A 102 -11.62 -0.28 -3.55
C GLN A 102 -12.00 0.66 -2.40
N ASN A 103 -11.03 1.43 -1.93
CA ASN A 103 -11.26 2.50 -0.95
C ASN A 103 -10.83 3.88 -1.51
N PHE A 104 -10.91 4.08 -2.82
CA PHE A 104 -10.67 5.40 -3.42
C PHE A 104 -11.76 6.39 -2.99
N PRO A 105 -11.44 7.69 -2.89
CA PRO A 105 -12.47 8.71 -2.72
C PRO A 105 -13.45 8.66 -3.90
N PRO A 106 -14.71 9.06 -3.70
CA PRO A 106 -15.66 9.22 -4.80
C PRO A 106 -15.04 10.09 -5.89
N SER A 107 -15.07 9.62 -7.14
CA SER A 107 -14.68 10.47 -8.26
C SER A 107 -15.61 11.69 -8.29
N PRO A 108 -15.10 12.91 -8.49
CA PRO A 108 -15.96 14.06 -8.77
C PRO A 108 -16.93 13.71 -9.91
N PRO A 109 -18.19 14.19 -9.87
CA PRO A 109 -19.13 13.96 -10.95
C PRO A 109 -18.51 14.44 -12.26
N THR A 110 -18.43 13.55 -13.23
CA THR A 110 -17.77 13.79 -14.51
C THR A 110 -18.65 14.73 -15.33
N THR A 111 -18.49 16.04 -15.19
CA THR A 111 -19.09 16.98 -16.13
C THR A 111 -18.25 17.01 -17.40
N LEU A 112 -18.88 16.56 -18.49
CA LEU A 112 -18.53 16.72 -19.90
C LEU A 112 -17.61 15.64 -20.48
N ALA A 113 -18.25 14.71 -21.19
CA ALA A 113 -17.68 14.04 -22.34
C ALA A 113 -17.08 15.09 -23.28
N ARG A 114 -15.76 15.20 -23.28
CA ARG A 114 -15.04 16.00 -24.26
C ARG A 114 -14.54 15.07 -25.34
N ASP A 115 -15.46 14.72 -26.25
CA ASP A 115 -15.14 14.12 -27.53
C ASP A 115 -14.16 15.04 -28.28
N ASN A 116 -13.13 14.45 -28.90
CA ASN A 116 -12.07 15.08 -29.71
C ASN A 116 -10.74 15.45 -29.03
N PHE A 117 -10.25 14.66 -28.08
CA PHE A 117 -8.79 14.54 -27.87
C PHE A 117 -8.34 13.14 -28.32
N PRO A 118 -7.17 12.98 -28.98
CA PRO A 118 -6.59 11.66 -29.14
C PRO A 118 -6.47 11.06 -27.74
N GLN A 119 -7.13 9.93 -27.51
CA GLN A 119 -7.21 9.32 -26.20
C GLN A 119 -5.85 8.69 -25.86
N SER A 120 -4.90 9.53 -25.41
CA SER A 120 -3.73 9.05 -24.69
C SER A 120 -4.22 8.22 -23.52
N VAL A 121 -3.66 7.01 -23.35
CA VAL A 121 -4.04 6.16 -22.23
C VAL A 121 -3.75 6.92 -20.93
N VAL A 122 -4.80 7.23 -20.18
CA VAL A 122 -4.65 7.87 -18.87
C VAL A 122 -4.23 6.79 -17.89
N VAL A 123 -2.93 6.79 -17.54
CA VAL A 123 -2.36 5.87 -16.55
C VAL A 123 -2.35 6.55 -15.19
N ASN A 124 -2.85 5.87 -14.18
CA ASN A 124 -2.71 6.28 -12.78
C ASN A 124 -2.21 5.12 -11.92
N TYR A 125 -1.47 5.43 -10.87
CA TYR A 125 -1.00 4.46 -9.87
C TYR A 125 -1.74 4.66 -8.57
N ALA A 126 -2.18 3.57 -7.95
CA ALA A 126 -2.82 3.60 -6.66
C ALA A 126 -1.80 3.83 -5.55
N VAL A 127 -2.16 4.67 -4.59
CA VAL A 127 -1.34 5.01 -3.43
C VAL A 127 -2.20 5.06 -2.17
N ILE A 128 -1.56 4.96 -1.02
CA ILE A 128 -2.13 5.34 0.27
C ILE A 128 -1.40 6.60 0.74
N PHE A 129 -2.14 7.69 0.99
CA PHE A 129 -1.55 8.94 1.44
C PHE A 129 -1.19 8.90 2.92
N LYS A 130 -0.06 9.50 3.29
CA LYS A 130 0.45 9.49 4.67
C LYS A 130 -0.42 10.28 5.64
N GLY A 131 -1.10 11.33 5.18
CA GLY A 131 -1.83 12.25 6.05
C GLY A 131 -3.02 11.61 6.77
N ASP A 132 -3.79 10.80 6.06
CA ASP A 132 -5.07 10.24 6.51
C ASP A 132 -5.22 8.74 6.22
N PHE A 133 -4.19 8.11 5.64
CA PHE A 133 -4.19 6.73 5.16
C PHE A 133 -5.33 6.43 4.17
N GLN A 134 -5.84 7.46 3.50
CA GLN A 134 -6.84 7.33 2.47
C GLN A 134 -6.18 6.89 1.16
N TRP A 135 -6.86 6.01 0.42
CA TRP A 135 -6.36 5.64 -0.91
C TRP A 135 -6.51 6.83 -1.85
N GLY A 136 -5.62 6.91 -2.82
CA GLY A 136 -5.71 7.87 -3.89
C GLY A 136 -4.98 7.37 -5.10
N TYR A 137 -4.80 8.28 -6.05
CA TYR A 137 -4.10 7.96 -7.26
C TYR A 137 -3.20 9.10 -7.70
N VAL A 138 -2.08 8.75 -8.32
CA VAL A 138 -1.09 9.69 -8.84
C VAL A 138 -0.76 9.37 -10.29
N ALA A 139 -0.52 10.41 -11.08
CA ALA A 139 -0.01 10.26 -12.43
C ALA A 139 1.49 9.86 -12.40
N PRO A 140 2.00 9.20 -13.44
CA PRO A 140 3.43 8.87 -13.55
C PRO A 140 4.36 10.09 -13.60
N ARG A 141 3.83 11.27 -13.96
CA ARG A 141 4.60 12.52 -14.11
C ARG A 141 3.88 13.72 -13.48
N PRO A 142 4.59 14.57 -12.71
CA PRO A 142 5.98 14.39 -12.25
C PRO A 142 6.12 13.15 -11.35
N ALA A 143 7.36 12.67 -11.16
CA ALA A 143 7.61 11.46 -10.38
C ALA A 143 7.10 11.64 -8.92
N PRO A 144 6.13 10.83 -8.48
CA PRO A 144 5.59 10.94 -7.12
C PRO A 144 6.64 10.56 -6.07
N ARG A 145 6.70 11.29 -4.95
CA ARG A 145 7.60 11.00 -3.82
C ARG A 145 6.94 10.00 -2.87
N MET A 146 6.92 8.74 -3.26
CA MET A 146 6.24 7.68 -2.52
C MET A 146 7.22 6.64 -2.00
N GLY A 147 6.95 6.13 -0.80
CA GLY A 147 7.40 4.80 -0.40
C GLY A 147 6.61 3.72 -1.14
N TYR A 148 6.66 2.49 -0.66
CA TYR A 148 5.87 1.39 -1.21
C TYR A 148 5.60 0.31 -0.18
N ILE A 149 4.55 -0.47 -0.41
CA ILE A 149 4.17 -1.58 0.46
C ILE A 149 4.26 -2.87 -0.36
N CYS A 150 5.09 -3.79 0.10
CA CYS A 150 5.19 -5.13 -0.45
C CYS A 150 4.34 -6.12 0.34
N GLU A 151 3.85 -7.14 -0.33
CA GLU A 151 3.14 -8.26 0.25
C GLU A 151 3.83 -9.57 -0.13
N ASN A 152 3.94 -10.47 0.84
CA ASN A 152 4.33 -11.86 0.63
C ASN A 152 3.08 -12.73 0.46
N MET A 153 2.93 -13.31 -0.73
CA MET A 153 1.79 -14.16 -1.10
C MET A 153 1.83 -15.57 -0.48
N ASN A 154 2.89 -15.92 0.25
CA ASN A 154 3.08 -17.24 0.87
C ASN A 154 2.92 -17.23 2.41
N CYS A 155 2.34 -16.18 2.99
CA CYS A 155 2.17 -16.03 4.43
C CYS A 155 0.84 -16.58 4.96
#